data_AF-G0M9B9-F1
#
_entry.id   AF-G0M9B9-F1
#
_cell.length_a   1.000
_cell.length_b   1.000
_cell.length_c   1.000
_cell.angle_alpha   90.00
_cell.angle_beta   90.00
_cell.angle_gamma   90.00
#
_symmetry.space_group_name_H-M   'P 1'
#
loop_
_entity.id
_entity.type
_entity.pdbx_description
1 polymer ?
#
loop_
_entity_poly.entity_id
_entity_poly.type
_entity_poly.pdbx_seq_one_letter_code
_entity_poly.pdbx_strand_id
1 'polypeptide(L)'
;MGRQKQKHVVKETNHKKTRLIEIEIDNPFTFTESVKTADANELHSWVTHFYRGTVLDEEFLVFDIYHHSHIKSYNFEFVIDVRISDKPVHVIGAHFQHRKTCMSCPPFLRWADFINPENNYIVDGKAKFQIYIADRPKKYPKIPNAVHYPGDRTVELSVGKMKFYVNDKLLAFTSKYFERELERGTLNEEDPFVIDDVNVPDFQLFLDLVYNPKQYFTGYQAKDILELAQRFESVEIMQSCQNVLLEDLNENKLSTKEKIKLTEQYDLEVVRELFNPDKMPRPKCRPRFMKPEVPLTDDELLRVHQVCDLHRAGRERRPSCSEPLPLPPIPISPPSSPSISPPPSINSLSPFALPRMEDEVIVLGDTDDEEEEEEEEEVTEEEAEEEDFDCSMPSTSSYYG
;
A
#
# COMPACT_ATOMS: atom_id res chain seq x y z
N MET A 1 -42.08 -18.44 -28.34
CA MET A 1 -42.09 -18.08 -26.91
C MET A 1 -40.70 -17.57 -26.53
N GLY A 2 -40.43 -16.28 -26.73
CA GLY A 2 -39.15 -15.66 -26.37
C GLY A 2 -39.19 -15.12 -24.95
N ARG A 3 -38.39 -15.69 -24.04
CA ARG A 3 -38.20 -15.15 -22.69
C ARG A 3 -37.31 -13.92 -22.77
N GLN A 4 -37.90 -12.74 -22.62
CA GLN A 4 -37.13 -11.52 -22.37
C GLN A 4 -36.43 -11.65 -21.01
N LYS A 5 -35.10 -11.68 -21.02
CA LYS A 5 -34.29 -11.54 -19.80
C LYS A 5 -34.38 -10.08 -19.35
N GLN A 6 -35.15 -9.81 -18.30
CA GLN A 6 -35.08 -8.53 -17.61
C GLN A 6 -33.69 -8.38 -17.00
N LYS A 7 -32.88 -7.47 -17.54
CA LYS A 7 -31.67 -6.98 -16.87
C LYS A 7 -32.11 -6.26 -15.61
N HIS A 8 -31.88 -6.86 -14.45
CA HIS A 8 -31.97 -6.17 -13.16
C HIS A 8 -30.89 -5.09 -13.14
N VAL A 9 -31.29 -3.84 -13.41
CA VAL A 9 -30.48 -2.67 -13.13
C VAL A 9 -30.49 -2.49 -11.61
N VAL A 10 -29.48 -3.03 -10.94
CA VAL A 10 -29.21 -2.71 -9.54
C VAL A 10 -28.80 -1.24 -9.50
N LYS A 11 -29.70 -0.37 -9.02
CA LYS A 11 -29.34 1.01 -8.71
C LYS A 11 -28.38 0.98 -7.52
N GLU A 12 -27.08 1.01 -7.79
CA GLU A 12 -26.07 1.34 -6.79
C GLU A 12 -26.33 2.77 -6.32
N THR A 13 -26.94 2.92 -5.15
CA THR A 13 -26.95 4.19 -4.42
C THR A 13 -25.53 4.44 -3.91
N ASN A 14 -24.68 4.99 -4.78
CA ASN A 14 -23.32 5.41 -4.47
C ASN A 14 -23.36 6.63 -3.54
N HIS A 15 -23.63 6.39 -2.26
CA HIS A 15 -23.34 7.37 -1.24
C HIS A 15 -21.82 7.45 -1.12
N LYS A 16 -21.23 8.52 -1.68
CA LYS A 16 -19.82 8.91 -1.42
C LYS A 16 -19.65 9.04 0.08
N LYS A 17 -19.13 7.99 0.72
CA LYS A 17 -18.94 7.96 2.16
C LYS A 17 -17.71 8.79 2.48
N THR A 18 -17.92 10.07 2.76
CA THR A 18 -16.87 10.94 3.28
C THR A 18 -16.65 10.60 4.75
N ARG A 19 -15.44 10.23 5.13
CA ARG A 19 -15.05 10.01 6.52
C ARG A 19 -14.38 11.26 7.07
N LEU A 20 -14.67 11.60 8.31
CA LEU A 20 -14.07 12.73 9.01
C LEU A 20 -13.22 12.22 10.18
N ILE A 21 -11.95 12.57 10.18
CA ILE A 21 -11.06 12.41 11.34
C ILE A 21 -10.90 13.79 11.97
N GLU A 22 -11.24 13.93 13.24
CA GLU A 22 -11.11 15.19 13.97
C GLU A 22 -10.08 15.07 15.10
N ILE A 23 -9.14 16.00 15.13
CA ILE A 23 -8.02 16.01 16.08
C ILE A 23 -7.90 17.41 16.64
N GLU A 24 -8.17 17.54 17.94
CA GLU A 24 -7.85 18.76 18.67
C GLU A 24 -6.50 18.64 19.37
N ILE A 25 -5.69 19.70 19.29
CA ILE A 25 -4.41 19.86 19.97
C ILE A 25 -4.49 21.12 20.84
N ASP A 26 -4.38 20.94 22.15
CA ASP A 26 -4.27 22.02 23.11
C ASP A 26 -2.83 22.57 23.13
N ASN A 27 -2.69 23.90 23.12
CA ASN A 27 -1.41 24.59 23.19
C ASN A 27 -0.36 24.09 22.16
N PRO A 28 -0.59 24.32 20.86
CA PRO A 28 0.29 23.86 19.79
C PRO A 28 1.74 24.39 19.89
N PHE A 29 2.01 25.42 20.70
CA PHE A 29 3.38 25.89 20.95
C PHE A 29 4.26 24.88 21.69
N THR A 30 3.65 24.01 22.50
CA THR A 30 4.35 22.92 23.21
C THR A 30 4.31 21.59 22.47
N PHE A 31 3.77 21.61 21.24
CA PHE A 31 3.55 20.41 20.45
C PHE A 31 4.87 19.85 19.90
N THR A 32 5.16 18.60 20.24
CA THR A 32 6.25 17.84 19.63
C THR A 32 5.70 16.81 18.63
N GLU A 33 4.70 16.05 19.06
CA GLU A 33 4.10 14.96 18.28
C GLU A 33 2.68 14.64 18.80
N SER A 34 1.77 14.28 17.90
CA SER A 34 0.53 13.60 18.23
C SER A 34 0.22 12.52 17.21
N VAL A 35 -0.04 11.33 17.73
CA VAL A 35 -0.57 10.20 16.98
C VAL A 35 -2.05 10.07 17.31
N LYS A 36 -2.91 10.10 16.29
CA LYS A 36 -4.32 9.73 16.46
C LYS A 36 -4.72 8.67 15.45
N THR A 37 -5.38 7.64 15.97
CA THR A 37 -6.00 6.59 15.17
C THR A 37 -7.46 6.96 14.95
N ALA A 38 -7.91 6.85 13.71
CA ALA A 38 -9.28 7.11 13.34
C ALA A 38 -10.00 5.84 12.87
N ASP A 39 -11.27 5.78 13.24
CA ASP A 39 -12.34 4.91 12.77
C ASP A 39 -11.88 3.67 11.99
N ALA A 40 -11.64 2.59 12.72
CA ALA A 40 -11.57 1.26 12.16
C ALA A 40 -12.99 0.79 11.85
N ASN A 41 -13.44 0.97 10.62
CA ASN A 41 -14.57 0.18 10.15
C ASN A 41 -14.09 -1.24 9.81
N GLU A 42 -15.01 -2.18 9.61
CA GLU A 42 -14.67 -3.59 9.33
C GLU A 42 -13.70 -3.77 8.15
N LEU A 43 -13.61 -2.77 7.26
CA LEU A 43 -12.84 -2.83 6.02
C LEU A 43 -11.54 -2.00 6.04
N HIS A 44 -11.51 -0.90 6.77
CA HIS A 44 -10.43 0.10 6.72
C HIS A 44 -10.18 0.72 8.09
N SER A 45 -8.90 0.86 8.44
CA SER A 45 -8.40 1.59 9.59
C SER A 45 -7.45 2.68 9.10
N TRP A 46 -7.59 3.88 9.66
CA TRP A 46 -6.75 5.02 9.32
C TRP A 46 -5.96 5.45 10.55
N VAL A 47 -4.69 5.74 10.38
CA VAL A 47 -3.84 6.31 11.44
C VAL A 47 -3.24 7.59 10.89
N THR A 48 -3.27 8.65 11.67
CA THR A 48 -2.76 9.96 11.27
C THR A 48 -1.76 10.44 12.29
N HIS A 49 -0.59 10.84 11.82
CA HIS A 49 0.48 11.38 12.65
C HIS A 49 0.69 12.85 12.29
N PHE A 50 0.75 13.68 13.31
CA PHE A 50 1.17 15.06 13.20
C PHE A 50 2.41 15.23 14.06
N TYR A 51 3.43 15.89 13.54
CA TYR A 51 4.63 16.21 14.30
C TYR A 51 5.31 17.44 13.73
N ARG A 52 6.22 18.00 14.54
CA ARG A 52 7.09 19.09 14.12
C ARG A 52 8.36 18.49 13.51
N GLY A 53 8.51 18.62 12.20
CA GLY A 53 9.68 18.17 11.44
C GLY A 53 10.60 19.32 11.05
N THR A 54 11.84 18.99 10.68
CA THR A 54 12.81 19.95 10.12
C THR A 54 13.23 19.50 8.71
N VAL A 55 13.19 20.43 7.76
CA VAL A 55 13.61 20.21 6.36
C VAL A 55 14.41 21.43 5.93
N LEU A 56 15.69 21.25 5.57
CA LEU A 56 16.58 22.35 5.15
C LEU A 56 16.66 23.50 6.16
N ASP A 57 16.82 23.18 7.45
CA ASP A 57 16.86 24.14 8.57
C ASP A 57 15.58 24.95 8.79
N GLU A 58 14.51 24.65 8.06
CA GLU A 58 13.18 25.20 8.29
C GLU A 58 12.30 24.17 9.02
N GLU A 59 11.46 24.65 9.93
CA GLU A 59 10.52 23.82 10.68
C GLU A 59 9.18 23.75 9.96
N PHE A 60 8.61 22.55 9.94
CA PHE A 60 7.32 22.28 9.31
C PHE A 60 6.42 21.51 10.27
N LEU A 61 5.13 21.77 10.17
CA LEU A 61 4.11 20.84 10.61
C LEU A 61 4.01 19.74 9.55
N VAL A 62 4.31 18.51 9.93
CA VAL A 62 4.26 17.34 9.06
C VAL A 62 2.99 16.55 9.34
N PHE A 63 2.40 16.01 8.28
CA PHE A 63 1.19 15.20 8.31
C PHE A 63 1.41 13.89 7.55
N ASP A 64 1.37 12.79 8.30
CA ASP A 64 1.41 11.45 7.73
C ASP A 64 0.07 10.75 7.92
N ILE A 65 -0.37 10.02 6.90
CA ILE A 65 -1.60 9.23 6.94
C ILE A 65 -1.35 7.80 6.47
N TYR A 66 -1.64 6.88 7.38
CA TYR A 66 -1.54 5.44 7.18
C TYR A 66 -2.94 4.89 6.98
N HIS A 67 -3.07 4.03 5.97
CA HIS A 67 -4.27 3.31 5.64
C HIS A 67 -4.00 1.81 5.75
N HIS A 68 -4.66 1.16 6.69
CA HIS A 68 -4.70 -0.28 6.75
C HIS A 68 -6.05 -0.77 6.25
N SER A 69 -6.09 -1.78 5.40
CA SER A 69 -7.34 -2.43 5.03
C SER A 69 -7.26 -3.92 5.21
N HIS A 70 -8.34 -4.49 5.73
CA HIS A 70 -8.50 -5.92 5.97
C HIS A 70 -8.91 -6.69 4.70
N ILE A 71 -9.11 -5.98 3.58
CA ILE A 71 -9.45 -6.58 2.29
C ILE A 71 -8.18 -7.19 1.68
N LYS A 72 -8.21 -8.48 1.34
CA LYS A 72 -7.04 -9.24 0.85
C LYS A 72 -6.52 -8.82 -0.54
N SER A 73 -7.24 -7.96 -1.24
CA SER A 73 -6.83 -7.39 -2.52
C SER A 73 -7.67 -6.13 -2.75
N TYR A 74 -7.15 -5.00 -2.27
CA TYR A 74 -7.80 -3.72 -2.48
C TYR A 74 -6.94 -2.79 -3.30
N ASN A 75 -7.64 -1.93 -4.03
CA ASN A 75 -7.05 -0.84 -4.75
C ASN A 75 -8.07 0.31 -4.81
N PHE A 76 -7.85 1.32 -3.98
CA PHE A 76 -8.75 2.45 -3.80
C PHE A 76 -8.03 3.76 -4.10
N GLU A 77 -8.75 4.66 -4.75
CA GLU A 77 -8.36 6.06 -4.85
C GLU A 77 -9.14 6.85 -3.80
N PHE A 78 -8.43 7.61 -2.99
CA PHE A 78 -9.04 8.50 -2.02
C PHE A 78 -8.63 9.94 -2.31
N VAL A 79 -9.56 10.86 -2.03
CA VAL A 79 -9.25 12.28 -1.85
C VAL A 79 -9.18 12.52 -0.36
N ILE A 80 -8.07 13.11 0.07
CA ILE A 80 -7.83 13.51 1.45
C ILE A 80 -7.79 15.03 1.48
N ASP A 81 -8.84 15.65 2.00
CA ASP A 81 -8.92 17.08 2.24
C ASP A 81 -8.60 17.35 3.72
N VAL A 82 -7.46 18.01 3.96
CA VAL A 82 -6.96 18.30 5.29
C VAL A 82 -7.19 19.78 5.59
N ARG A 83 -7.89 20.04 6.69
CA ARG A 83 -8.24 21.37 7.17
C ARG A 83 -7.74 21.62 8.57
N ILE A 84 -7.42 22.87 8.85
CA ILE A 84 -7.06 23.35 10.19
C ILE A 84 -8.00 24.52 10.53
N SER A 85 -8.78 24.36 11.60
CA SER A 85 -9.79 25.32 12.05
C SER A 85 -10.73 25.71 10.90
N ASP A 86 -11.30 24.69 10.24
CA ASP A 86 -12.17 24.75 9.06
C ASP A 86 -11.55 25.33 7.77
N LYS A 87 -10.28 25.77 7.80
CA LYS A 87 -9.58 26.28 6.61
C LYS A 87 -8.91 25.15 5.85
N PRO A 88 -9.15 25.01 4.54
CA PRO A 88 -8.45 24.02 3.72
C PRO A 88 -6.97 24.37 3.65
N VAL A 89 -6.12 23.39 3.97
CA VAL A 89 -4.67 23.54 3.85
C VAL A 89 -4.16 22.75 2.65
N HIS A 90 -4.65 21.53 2.45
CA HIS A 90 -4.27 20.71 1.31
C HIS A 90 -5.38 19.74 0.91
N VAL A 91 -5.52 19.53 -0.40
CA VAL A 91 -6.29 18.42 -0.97
C VAL A 91 -5.33 17.47 -1.67
N ILE A 92 -5.32 16.20 -1.28
CA ILE A 92 -4.37 15.19 -1.74
C ILE A 92 -5.16 14.08 -2.45
N GLY A 93 -4.81 13.80 -3.70
CA GLY A 93 -5.28 12.60 -4.40
C GLY A 93 -4.29 11.47 -4.15
N ALA A 94 -4.77 10.35 -3.63
CA ALA A 94 -3.90 9.27 -3.20
C ALA A 94 -4.42 7.89 -3.59
N HIS A 95 -3.50 7.04 -4.01
CA HIS A 95 -3.78 5.70 -4.47
C HIS A 95 -3.26 4.68 -3.47
N PHE A 96 -4.15 3.98 -2.79
CA PHE A 96 -3.81 2.98 -1.78
C PHE A 96 -4.06 1.57 -2.30
N GLN A 97 -3.08 0.70 -2.12
CA GLN A 97 -3.12 -0.69 -2.57
C GLN A 97 -2.78 -1.64 -1.44
N HIS A 98 -3.13 -2.92 -1.58
CA HIS A 98 -2.88 -3.99 -0.59
C HIS A 98 -1.46 -4.05 0.01
N ARG A 99 -0.45 -3.47 -0.67
CA ARG A 99 0.94 -3.36 -0.18
C ARG A 99 1.44 -1.93 0.07
N LYS A 100 0.69 -0.90 -0.35
CA LYS A 100 0.99 0.52 -0.15
C LYS A 100 -0.01 1.09 0.86
N THR A 101 0.27 0.89 2.14
CA THR A 101 -0.62 1.22 3.27
C THR A 101 -0.32 2.59 3.88
N CYS A 102 0.51 3.39 3.26
CA CYS A 102 0.98 4.63 3.85
C CYS A 102 1.27 5.66 2.79
N MET A 103 0.86 6.87 3.12
CA MET A 103 1.22 8.07 2.40
C MET A 103 1.75 9.04 3.44
N SER A 104 3.04 9.34 3.35
CA SER A 104 3.58 10.55 3.96
C SER A 104 3.28 11.71 3.02
N CYS A 105 2.77 12.82 3.55
CA CYS A 105 2.69 14.06 2.79
C CYS A 105 3.90 14.92 3.19
N PRO A 106 4.96 14.99 2.34
CA PRO A 106 6.11 15.84 2.63
C PRO A 106 5.68 17.33 2.65
N PRO A 107 6.52 18.21 3.24
CA PRO A 107 6.16 19.24 4.22
C PRO A 107 4.88 20.03 3.93
N PHE A 108 3.91 19.86 4.84
CA PHE A 108 2.52 20.27 4.66
C PHE A 108 2.28 21.77 4.92
N LEU A 109 2.91 22.32 5.97
CA LEU A 109 2.74 23.72 6.36
C LEU A 109 3.99 24.19 7.12
N ARG A 110 4.57 25.33 6.75
CA ARG A 110 5.69 25.91 7.51
C ARG A 110 5.24 26.19 8.93
N TRP A 111 6.08 25.84 9.91
CA TRP A 111 5.77 26.04 11.32
C TRP A 111 5.50 27.51 11.64
N ALA A 112 6.29 28.42 11.04
CA ALA A 112 6.09 29.86 11.16
C ALA A 112 4.71 30.32 10.68
N ASP A 113 4.21 29.76 9.58
CA ASP A 113 2.86 30.07 9.06
C ASP A 113 1.77 29.46 9.96
N PHE A 114 2.00 28.24 10.46
CA PHE A 114 1.06 27.58 11.38
C PHE A 114 0.85 28.36 12.67
N ILE A 115 1.92 28.88 13.28
CA ILE A 115 1.85 29.63 14.54
C ILE A 115 1.52 31.12 14.35
N ASN A 116 1.50 31.63 13.11
CA ASN A 116 1.19 33.03 12.85
C ASN A 116 -0.29 33.30 13.20
N PRO A 117 -0.58 34.21 14.17
CA PRO A 117 -1.95 34.53 14.55
C PRO A 117 -2.79 35.09 13.39
N GLU A 118 -2.16 35.74 12.40
CA GLU A 118 -2.86 36.28 11.22
C GLU A 118 -3.49 35.18 10.37
N ASN A 119 -2.90 33.99 10.35
CA ASN A 119 -3.43 32.86 9.60
C ASN A 119 -4.61 32.19 10.32
N ASN A 120 -4.85 32.49 11.59
CA ASN A 120 -5.97 31.98 12.41
C ASN A 120 -6.10 30.44 12.38
N TYR A 121 -4.97 29.71 12.30
CA TYR A 121 -4.97 28.26 12.44
C TYR A 121 -5.18 27.82 13.90
N ILE A 122 -4.79 28.67 14.85
CA ILE A 122 -4.91 28.45 16.29
C ILE A 122 -5.98 29.41 16.82
N VAL A 123 -7.08 28.86 17.33
CA VAL A 123 -8.20 29.62 17.91
C VAL A 123 -8.31 29.25 19.38
N ASP A 124 -8.32 30.24 20.27
CA ASP A 124 -8.39 30.04 21.72
C ASP A 124 -7.29 29.12 22.29
N GLY A 125 -6.09 29.18 21.70
CA GLY A 125 -4.95 28.35 22.09
C GLY A 125 -5.07 26.88 21.66
N LYS A 126 -6.02 26.56 20.78
CA LYS A 126 -6.28 25.22 20.26
C LYS A 126 -6.15 25.19 18.75
N ALA A 127 -5.60 24.10 18.21
CA ALA A 127 -5.61 23.81 16.78
C ALA A 127 -6.53 22.62 16.53
N LYS A 128 -7.52 22.79 15.64
CA LYS A 128 -8.48 21.76 15.27
C LYS A 128 -8.20 21.25 13.88
N PHE A 129 -7.72 20.01 13.75
CA PHE A 129 -7.50 19.36 12.46
C PHE A 129 -8.72 18.54 12.08
N GLN A 130 -9.11 18.65 10.81
CA GLN A 130 -10.20 17.89 10.21
C GLN A 130 -9.69 17.27 8.92
N ILE A 131 -9.77 15.94 8.82
CA ILE A 131 -9.32 15.20 7.64
C ILE A 131 -10.53 14.52 7.03
N TYR A 132 -10.91 14.98 5.84
CA TYR A 132 -12.00 14.44 5.06
C TYR A 132 -11.44 13.43 4.06
N ILE A 133 -11.82 12.17 4.19
CA ILE A 133 -11.40 11.09 3.31
C ILE A 133 -12.61 10.68 2.49
N ALA A 134 -12.56 10.92 1.18
CA ALA A 134 -13.61 10.53 0.26
C ALA A 134 -13.10 9.51 -0.75
N ASP A 135 -13.79 8.39 -0.84
CA ASP A 135 -13.55 7.39 -1.89
C ASP A 135 -13.85 8.04 -3.25
N ARG A 136 -12.88 8.01 -4.16
CA ARG A 136 -13.16 8.18 -5.58
C ARG A 136 -13.55 6.81 -6.11
N PRO A 137 -14.81 6.61 -6.53
CA PRO A 137 -15.12 5.42 -7.31
C PRO A 137 -14.19 5.44 -8.51
N LYS A 138 -13.39 4.38 -8.66
CA LYS A 138 -12.59 4.17 -9.85
C LYS A 138 -13.54 4.18 -11.04
N LYS A 139 -13.65 5.29 -11.74
CA LYS A 139 -13.56 5.19 -13.20
C LYS A 139 -12.16 4.65 -13.38
N TYR A 140 -11.99 3.38 -13.74
CA TYR A 140 -10.66 2.86 -14.07
C TYR A 140 -10.07 3.88 -15.03
N PRO A 141 -9.10 4.71 -14.61
CA PRO A 141 -8.38 5.49 -15.57
C PRO A 141 -7.78 4.39 -16.43
N LYS A 142 -8.07 4.40 -17.74
CA LYS A 142 -7.28 3.58 -18.65
C LYS A 142 -5.85 3.95 -18.28
N ILE A 143 -5.11 3.01 -17.67
CA ILE A 143 -3.73 3.28 -17.25
C ILE A 143 -3.11 3.82 -18.52
N PRO A 144 -2.67 5.09 -18.53
CA PRO A 144 -2.21 5.66 -19.77
C PRO A 144 -1.08 4.75 -20.23
N ASN A 145 -1.18 4.27 -21.46
CA ASN A 145 -0.19 3.33 -22.03
C ASN A 145 1.21 3.98 -22.09
N ALA A 146 1.28 5.29 -21.80
CA ALA A 146 2.46 6.12 -21.72
C ALA A 146 2.53 6.87 -20.38
N VAL A 147 3.71 6.89 -19.77
CA VAL A 147 4.05 7.76 -18.63
C VAL A 147 5.13 8.73 -19.07
N HIS A 148 4.95 10.03 -18.80
CA HIS A 148 5.90 11.08 -19.17
C HIS A 148 6.59 11.63 -17.93
N TYR A 149 7.91 11.56 -17.89
CA TYR A 149 8.74 12.20 -16.89
C TYR A 149 9.30 13.53 -17.42
N PRO A 150 9.51 14.54 -16.55
CA PRO A 150 9.95 15.86 -16.98
C PRO A 150 11.38 15.85 -17.57
N GLY A 151 11.60 16.54 -18.69
CA GLY A 151 12.94 16.73 -19.27
C GLY A 151 12.92 17.19 -20.73
N ASP A 152 14.04 17.81 -21.18
CA ASP A 152 14.17 18.38 -22.53
C ASP A 152 14.53 17.36 -23.62
N ARG A 153 15.16 16.24 -23.23
CA ARG A 153 15.51 15.13 -24.13
C ARG A 153 14.84 13.87 -23.63
N THR A 154 13.82 13.41 -24.34
CA THR A 154 13.04 12.24 -23.94
C THR A 154 13.41 11.03 -24.78
N VAL A 155 13.88 9.96 -24.16
CA VAL A 155 13.95 8.62 -24.74
C VAL A 155 12.70 7.82 -24.36
N GLU A 156 12.21 6.99 -25.27
CA GLU A 156 11.13 6.05 -25.02
C GLU A 156 11.69 4.70 -24.53
N LEU A 157 11.33 4.31 -23.30
CA LEU A 157 11.57 2.98 -22.77
C LEU A 157 10.28 2.15 -22.85
N SER A 158 10.37 0.93 -23.35
CA SER A 158 9.24 0.00 -23.43
C SER A 158 9.39 -1.12 -22.39
N VAL A 159 8.43 -1.24 -21.47
CA VAL A 159 8.41 -2.30 -20.44
C VAL A 159 7.08 -3.02 -20.51
N GLY A 160 7.09 -4.23 -21.06
CA GLY A 160 5.86 -4.98 -21.36
C GLY A 160 4.96 -4.21 -22.32
N LYS A 161 3.78 -3.78 -21.86
CA LYS A 161 2.81 -3.00 -22.66
C LYS A 161 2.83 -1.50 -22.36
N MET A 162 3.67 -1.04 -21.43
CA MET A 162 3.75 0.37 -21.04
C MET A 162 4.99 1.03 -21.63
N LYS A 163 4.81 2.28 -22.06
CA LYS A 163 5.84 3.16 -22.57
C LYS A 163 6.19 4.21 -21.51
N PHE A 164 7.47 4.50 -21.35
CA PHE A 164 7.97 5.50 -20.42
C PHE A 164 8.84 6.50 -21.19
N TYR A 165 8.47 7.77 -21.18
CA TYR A 165 9.28 8.83 -21.77
C TYR A 165 10.11 9.48 -20.68
N VAL A 166 11.44 9.33 -20.76
CA VAL A 166 12.37 9.71 -19.68
C VAL A 166 13.54 10.53 -20.23
N ASN A 167 14.12 11.36 -19.37
CA ASN A 167 15.37 12.06 -19.60
C ASN A 167 16.57 11.08 -19.63
N ASP A 168 17.14 10.91 -20.82
CA ASP A 168 18.30 10.04 -21.10
C ASP A 168 19.50 10.36 -20.22
N LYS A 169 19.84 11.65 -20.08
CA LYS A 169 20.99 12.12 -19.29
C LYS A 169 20.80 11.90 -17.80
N LEU A 170 19.60 12.16 -17.28
CA LEU A 170 19.31 11.91 -15.86
C LEU A 170 19.36 10.42 -15.55
N LEU A 171 18.82 9.59 -16.45
CA LEU A 171 18.87 8.15 -16.30
C LEU A 171 20.30 7.63 -16.34
N ALA A 172 21.13 8.10 -17.28
CA ALA A 172 22.55 7.79 -17.35
C ALA A 172 23.32 8.28 -16.10
N PHE A 173 23.00 9.46 -15.59
CA PHE A 173 23.64 10.00 -14.38
C PHE A 173 23.38 9.13 -13.15
N THR A 174 22.17 8.57 -13.03
CA THR A 174 21.75 7.78 -11.86
C THR A 174 22.05 6.29 -11.99
N SER A 175 22.41 5.80 -13.19
CA SER A 175 22.60 4.38 -13.50
C SER A 175 23.77 4.17 -14.46
N LYS A 176 24.80 3.45 -14.00
CA LYS A 176 25.95 3.08 -14.85
C LYS A 176 25.57 2.16 -16.01
N TYR A 177 24.51 1.37 -15.85
CA TYR A 177 23.98 0.57 -16.94
C TYR A 177 23.49 1.47 -18.08
N PHE A 178 22.61 2.43 -17.77
CA PHE A 178 22.07 3.35 -18.77
C PHE A 178 23.12 4.34 -19.28
N GLU A 179 24.13 4.70 -18.49
CA GLU A 179 25.30 5.45 -18.95
C GLU A 179 26.01 4.72 -20.11
N ARG A 180 26.30 3.43 -19.95
CA ARG A 180 26.94 2.63 -21.01
C ARG A 180 26.07 2.46 -22.25
N GLU A 181 24.78 2.27 -22.07
CA GLU A 181 23.84 2.17 -23.20
C GLU A 181 23.72 3.53 -23.94
N LEU A 182 23.75 4.64 -23.22
CA LEU A 182 23.81 5.98 -23.82
C LEU A 182 25.12 6.19 -24.60
N GLU A 183 26.26 5.78 -24.05
CA GLU A 183 27.58 5.86 -24.71
C GLU A 183 27.67 4.98 -25.97
N ARG A 184 27.00 3.82 -25.97
CA ARG A 184 26.88 2.93 -27.13
C ARG A 184 25.97 3.49 -28.22
N GLY A 185 25.13 4.46 -27.87
CA GLY A 185 24.14 5.06 -28.75
C GLY A 185 22.81 4.29 -28.81
N THR A 186 22.68 3.14 -28.15
CA THR A 186 21.45 2.31 -28.15
C THR A 186 20.28 3.04 -27.49
N LEU A 187 20.55 3.91 -26.51
CA LEU A 187 19.54 4.74 -25.86
C LEU A 187 19.08 5.94 -26.70
N ASN A 188 19.80 6.27 -27.79
CA ASN A 188 19.50 7.41 -28.66
C ASN A 188 18.92 6.99 -30.02
N GLU A 189 18.64 5.70 -30.22
CA GLU A 189 18.04 5.20 -31.44
C GLU A 189 16.59 5.69 -31.58
N GLU A 190 16.09 5.75 -32.82
CA GLU A 190 14.68 6.11 -33.08
C GLU A 190 13.72 5.03 -32.55
N ASP A 191 14.21 3.81 -32.37
CA ASP A 191 13.46 2.67 -31.86
C ASP A 191 13.38 2.70 -30.32
N PRO A 192 12.22 2.33 -29.72
CA PRO A 192 12.07 2.28 -28.27
C PRO A 192 13.05 1.29 -27.61
N PHE A 193 13.68 1.71 -26.51
CA PHE A 193 14.57 0.83 -25.75
C PHE A 193 13.75 -0.17 -24.91
N VAL A 194 13.78 -1.45 -25.29
CA VAL A 194 12.96 -2.49 -24.66
C VAL A 194 13.64 -3.05 -23.41
N ILE A 195 12.89 -3.12 -22.30
CA ILE A 195 13.32 -3.68 -21.03
C ILE A 195 12.41 -4.86 -20.69
N ASP A 196 12.96 -6.06 -20.85
CA ASP A 196 12.27 -7.33 -20.57
C ASP A 196 12.50 -7.81 -19.13
N ASP A 197 11.65 -8.75 -18.70
CA ASP A 197 11.72 -9.42 -17.38
C ASP A 197 11.67 -8.46 -16.19
N VAL A 198 10.91 -7.36 -16.32
CA VAL A 198 10.67 -6.40 -15.23
C VAL A 198 9.17 -6.21 -15.02
N ASN A 199 8.77 -6.20 -13.74
CA ASN A 199 7.42 -5.83 -13.35
C ASN A 199 7.20 -4.33 -13.57
N VAL A 200 6.17 -3.99 -14.35
CA VAL A 200 5.89 -2.61 -14.76
C VAL A 200 5.70 -1.64 -13.56
N PRO A 201 4.86 -1.95 -12.55
CA PRO A 201 4.77 -1.17 -11.31
C PRO A 201 6.09 -0.94 -10.58
N ASP A 202 6.96 -1.94 -10.52
CA ASP A 202 8.23 -1.84 -9.81
C ASP A 202 9.22 -0.98 -10.60
N PHE A 203 9.22 -1.08 -11.93
CA PHE A 203 10.00 -0.20 -12.80
C PHE A 203 9.54 1.25 -12.73
N GLN A 204 8.22 1.47 -12.71
CA GLN A 204 7.68 2.81 -12.56
C GLN A 204 8.16 3.44 -11.25
N LEU A 205 8.13 2.69 -10.15
CA LEU A 205 8.61 3.17 -8.86
C LEU A 205 10.13 3.39 -8.82
N PHE A 206 10.89 2.56 -9.53
CA PHE A 206 12.32 2.80 -9.75
C PHE A 206 12.55 4.14 -10.45
N LEU A 207 11.79 4.45 -11.51
CA LEU A 207 11.85 5.75 -12.18
C LEU A 207 11.38 6.88 -11.25
N ASP A 208 10.30 6.70 -10.50
CA ASP A 208 9.86 7.70 -9.51
C ASP A 208 10.99 8.05 -8.53
N LEU A 209 11.83 7.09 -8.13
CA LEU A 209 13.00 7.32 -7.28
C LEU A 209 14.15 8.02 -8.00
N VAL A 210 14.34 7.79 -9.31
CA VAL A 210 15.30 8.54 -10.14
C VAL A 210 14.94 10.03 -10.17
N TYR A 211 13.66 10.35 -10.33
CA TYR A 211 13.19 11.74 -10.43
C TYR A 211 12.91 12.39 -9.08
N ASN A 212 12.56 11.59 -8.07
CA ASN A 212 12.29 12.03 -6.72
C ASN A 212 12.97 11.09 -5.71
N PRO A 213 14.25 11.32 -5.36
CA PRO A 213 14.99 10.48 -4.42
C PRO A 213 14.37 10.38 -3.01
N LYS A 214 13.45 11.30 -2.67
CA LYS A 214 12.71 11.30 -1.40
C LYS A 214 11.34 10.64 -1.51
N GLN A 215 11.04 10.01 -2.65
CA GLN A 215 9.79 9.27 -2.84
C GLN A 215 9.69 8.19 -1.77
N TYR A 216 8.56 8.17 -1.05
CA TYR A 216 8.31 7.18 -0.04
C TYR A 216 7.96 5.82 -0.66
N PHE A 217 8.55 4.75 -0.13
CA PHE A 217 8.19 3.36 -0.45
C PHE A 217 8.38 2.46 0.77
N THR A 218 7.67 1.35 0.79
CA THR A 218 7.68 0.37 1.90
C THR A 218 8.85 -0.61 1.80
N GLY A 219 9.24 -1.27 2.90
CA GLY A 219 10.27 -2.32 2.86
C GLY A 219 9.90 -3.52 1.97
N TYR A 220 8.61 -3.79 1.75
CA TYR A 220 8.18 -4.79 0.77
C TYR A 220 8.59 -4.39 -0.65
N GLN A 221 8.32 -3.14 -1.03
CA GLN A 221 8.71 -2.60 -2.33
C GLN A 221 10.22 -2.42 -2.43
N ALA A 222 10.89 -2.09 -1.32
CA ALA A 222 12.34 -1.92 -1.27
C ALA A 222 13.07 -3.17 -1.75
N LYS A 223 12.54 -4.36 -1.48
CA LYS A 223 13.11 -5.61 -1.99
C LYS A 223 13.06 -5.70 -3.52
N ASP A 224 11.90 -5.43 -4.10
CA ASP A 224 11.69 -5.55 -5.55
C ASP A 224 12.45 -4.44 -6.30
N ILE A 225 12.50 -3.22 -5.75
CA ILE A 225 13.30 -2.12 -6.30
C ILE A 225 14.80 -2.38 -6.16
N LEU A 226 15.26 -3.01 -5.07
CA LEU A 226 16.67 -3.31 -4.87
C LEU A 226 17.20 -4.27 -5.95
N GLU A 227 16.38 -5.24 -6.38
CA GLU A 227 16.69 -6.13 -7.51
C GLU A 227 16.89 -5.31 -8.81
N LEU A 228 16.03 -4.32 -9.07
CA LEU A 228 16.15 -3.42 -10.23
C LEU A 228 17.36 -2.49 -10.12
N ALA A 229 17.59 -1.90 -8.94
CA ALA A 229 18.72 -1.01 -8.70
C ALA A 229 20.06 -1.73 -8.86
N GLN A 230 20.13 -3.00 -8.45
CA GLN A 230 21.30 -3.84 -8.72
C GLN A 230 21.45 -4.15 -10.21
N ARG A 231 20.35 -4.55 -10.89
CA ARG A 231 20.34 -4.85 -12.33
C ARG A 231 20.80 -3.65 -13.18
N PHE A 232 20.34 -2.44 -12.83
CA PHE A 232 20.68 -1.22 -13.52
C PHE A 232 21.87 -0.47 -12.89
N GLU A 233 22.57 -1.06 -11.92
CA GLU A 233 23.75 -0.46 -11.29
C GLU A 233 23.53 0.98 -10.76
N SER A 234 22.38 1.22 -10.12
CA SER A 234 22.03 2.52 -9.53
C SER A 234 22.37 2.55 -8.03
N VAL A 235 23.53 3.13 -7.70
CA VAL A 235 24.07 3.12 -6.33
C VAL A 235 23.20 3.91 -5.35
N GLU A 236 22.70 5.07 -5.77
CA GLU A 236 21.87 5.93 -4.92
C GLU A 236 20.54 5.26 -4.55
N ILE A 237 19.88 4.63 -5.52
CA ILE A 237 18.62 3.91 -5.28
C ILE A 237 18.86 2.68 -4.41
N MET A 238 19.96 1.94 -4.62
CA MET A 238 20.33 0.84 -3.73
C MET A 238 20.48 1.33 -2.28
N GLN A 239 21.16 2.45 -2.05
CA GLN A 239 21.32 3.02 -0.70
C GLN A 239 19.96 3.42 -0.09
N SER A 240 19.08 4.05 -0.86
CA SER A 240 17.73 4.38 -0.40
C SER A 240 16.94 3.12 -0.01
N CYS A 241 16.99 2.06 -0.82
CA CYS A 241 16.34 0.79 -0.48
C CYS A 241 16.93 0.16 0.79
N GLN A 242 18.25 0.21 0.96
CA GLN A 242 18.91 -0.29 2.16
C GLN A 242 18.50 0.48 3.42
N ASN A 243 18.37 1.80 3.33
CA ASN A 243 17.91 2.65 4.43
C ASN A 243 16.47 2.31 4.84
N VAL A 244 15.55 2.19 3.87
CA VAL A 244 14.16 1.80 4.13
C VAL A 244 14.09 0.40 4.75
N LEU A 245 14.88 -0.55 4.24
CA LEU A 245 14.98 -1.88 4.84
C LEU A 245 15.50 -1.79 6.27
N LEU A 246 16.56 -1.04 6.55
CA LEU A 246 17.11 -0.84 7.89
C LEU A 246 16.10 -0.26 8.88
N GLU A 247 15.30 0.71 8.45
CA GLU A 247 14.21 1.29 9.25
C GLU A 247 13.14 0.24 9.57
N ASP A 248 12.63 -0.47 8.56
CA ASP A 248 11.62 -1.54 8.78
C ASP A 248 12.18 -2.71 9.62
N LEU A 249 13.49 -2.96 9.53
CA LEU A 249 14.19 -3.95 10.33
C LEU A 249 14.24 -3.54 11.82
N ASN A 250 14.40 -2.25 12.12
CA ASN A 250 14.33 -1.72 13.49
C ASN A 250 12.91 -1.79 14.06
N GLU A 251 11.89 -1.65 13.19
CA GLU A 251 10.48 -1.69 13.57
C GLU A 251 9.89 -3.11 13.70
N ASN A 252 10.69 -4.16 13.51
CA ASN A 252 10.29 -5.58 13.59
C ASN A 252 9.16 -6.01 12.62
N LYS A 253 9.00 -5.31 11.48
CA LYS A 253 7.99 -5.67 10.47
C LYS A 253 8.36 -6.89 9.61
N LEU A 254 9.66 -7.17 9.48
CA LEU A 254 10.19 -8.33 8.76
C LEU A 254 10.55 -9.48 9.71
N SER A 255 10.35 -10.72 9.29
CA SER A 255 10.76 -11.89 10.08
C SER A 255 12.29 -12.02 10.09
N THR A 256 12.90 -12.44 11.21
CA THR A 256 14.38 -12.61 11.33
C THR A 256 15.00 -13.43 10.20
N LYS A 257 14.25 -14.42 9.68
CA LYS A 257 14.69 -15.25 8.56
C LYS A 257 14.79 -14.47 7.25
N GLU A 258 13.82 -13.60 6.96
CA GLU A 258 13.85 -12.71 5.79
C GLU A 258 14.96 -11.67 5.93
N LYS A 259 15.18 -11.15 7.15
CA LYS A 259 16.30 -10.23 7.43
C LYS A 259 17.65 -10.85 7.02
N ILE A 260 17.93 -12.06 7.51
CA ILE A 260 19.18 -12.76 7.22
C ILE A 260 19.32 -13.03 5.71
N LYS A 261 18.25 -13.51 5.07
CA LYS A 261 18.27 -13.78 3.62
C LYS A 261 18.58 -12.52 2.80
N LEU A 262 18.00 -11.38 3.17
CA LEU A 262 18.27 -10.10 2.51
C LEU A 262 19.72 -9.66 2.72
N THR A 263 20.26 -9.83 3.93
CA THR A 263 21.67 -9.47 4.19
C THR A 263 22.67 -10.32 3.41
N GLU A 264 22.38 -11.62 3.26
CA GLU A 264 23.23 -12.54 2.51
C GLU A 264 23.15 -12.31 1.00
N GLN A 265 21.97 -11.98 0.48
CA GLN A 265 21.74 -11.81 -0.96
C GLN A 265 22.34 -10.52 -1.53
N TYR A 266 22.34 -9.43 -0.74
CA TYR A 266 22.70 -8.09 -1.23
C TYR A 266 24.01 -7.54 -0.65
N ASP A 267 24.81 -8.41 -0.02
CA ASP A 267 26.08 -8.06 0.63
C ASP A 267 26.00 -6.79 1.49
N LEU A 268 24.93 -6.71 2.29
CA LEU A 268 24.67 -5.57 3.14
C LEU A 268 25.53 -5.66 4.39
N GLU A 269 26.83 -5.42 4.25
CA GLU A 269 27.82 -5.66 5.30
C GLU A 269 27.44 -4.96 6.63
N VAL A 270 26.89 -3.74 6.53
CA VAL A 270 26.36 -2.96 7.67
C VAL A 270 25.17 -3.65 8.35
N VAL A 271 24.27 -4.23 7.56
CA VAL A 271 23.10 -4.95 8.06
C VAL A 271 23.55 -6.29 8.65
N ARG A 272 24.49 -6.99 8.01
CA ARG A 272 25.09 -8.23 8.53
C ARG A 272 25.73 -8.01 9.91
N GLU A 273 26.38 -6.86 10.13
CA GLU A 273 26.90 -6.51 11.46
C GLU A 273 25.79 -6.23 12.50
N LEU A 274 24.71 -5.56 12.10
CA LEU A 274 23.56 -5.26 12.98
C LEU A 274 22.77 -6.52 13.38
N PHE A 275 22.70 -7.52 12.50
CA PHE A 275 21.99 -8.79 12.72
C PHE A 275 22.90 -9.94 13.13
N ASN A 276 24.17 -9.67 13.44
CA ASN A 276 25.06 -10.71 13.93
C ASN A 276 24.48 -11.26 15.26
N PRO A 277 24.11 -12.56 15.33
CA PRO A 277 23.51 -13.15 16.52
C PRO A 277 24.39 -13.04 17.76
N ASP A 278 25.71 -12.85 17.58
CA ASP A 278 26.67 -12.65 18.66
C ASP A 278 26.67 -11.20 19.20
N LYS A 279 26.27 -10.22 18.37
CA LYS A 279 26.20 -8.80 18.73
C LYS A 279 24.78 -8.35 19.10
N MET A 280 23.74 -9.09 18.70
CA MET A 280 22.36 -8.77 19.04
C MET A 280 22.14 -8.83 20.57
N PRO A 281 21.67 -7.75 21.21
CA PRO A 281 21.32 -7.78 22.62
C PRO A 281 20.17 -8.78 22.80
N ARG A 282 20.45 -9.93 23.42
CA ARG A 282 19.42 -10.89 23.79
C ARG A 282 18.38 -10.16 24.64
N PRO A 283 17.07 -10.25 24.31
CA PRO A 283 16.06 -9.56 25.08
C PRO A 283 16.16 -10.01 26.54
N LYS A 284 16.53 -9.08 27.44
CA LYS A 284 16.69 -9.34 28.88
C LYS A 284 15.38 -9.79 29.53
N CYS A 285 14.25 -9.50 28.89
CA CYS A 285 12.93 -9.91 29.34
C CYS A 285 12.42 -11.05 28.45
N ARG A 286 12.46 -12.27 29.00
CA ARG A 286 11.64 -13.37 28.50
C ARG A 286 10.15 -13.00 28.69
N PRO A 287 9.28 -13.18 27.68
CA PRO A 287 7.84 -13.05 27.87
C PRO A 287 7.40 -13.98 29.01
N ARG A 288 6.65 -13.46 29.99
CA ARG A 288 6.23 -14.17 31.21
C ARG A 288 5.49 -15.50 30.97
N PHE A 289 5.06 -15.75 29.75
CA PHE A 289 4.30 -16.94 29.33
C PHE A 289 5.14 -18.04 28.70
N MET A 290 6.44 -17.82 28.45
CA MET A 290 7.34 -18.90 28.05
C MET A 290 7.83 -19.64 29.29
N LYS A 291 7.57 -20.96 29.35
CA LYS A 291 8.11 -21.82 30.41
C LYS A 291 9.63 -21.68 30.42
N PRO A 292 10.28 -21.53 31.59
CA PRO A 292 11.73 -21.57 31.65
C PRO A 292 12.18 -22.88 31.04
N GLU A 293 13.04 -22.81 30.02
CA GLU A 293 13.86 -23.95 29.63
C GLU A 293 14.65 -24.34 30.89
N VAL A 294 14.21 -25.43 31.52
CA VAL A 294 15.03 -26.12 32.50
C VAL A 294 16.24 -26.58 31.69
N PRO A 295 17.47 -26.13 32.00
CA PRO A 295 18.64 -26.67 31.34
C PRO A 295 18.57 -28.18 31.51
N LEU A 296 18.46 -28.89 30.37
CA LEU A 296 18.43 -30.34 30.34
C LEU A 296 19.65 -30.80 31.13
N THR A 297 19.40 -31.58 32.17
CA THR A 297 20.50 -32.21 32.89
C THR A 297 21.23 -33.13 31.92
N ASP A 298 22.54 -33.36 32.09
CA ASP A 298 23.31 -34.23 31.20
C ASP A 298 22.64 -35.63 31.05
N ASP A 299 21.90 -36.07 32.06
CA ASP A 299 21.09 -37.29 32.07
C ASP A 299 19.87 -37.24 31.11
N GLU A 300 19.22 -36.08 30.96
CA GLU A 300 18.10 -35.91 30.02
C GLU A 300 18.60 -35.79 28.57
N LEU A 301 19.75 -35.15 28.36
CA LEU A 301 20.45 -35.15 27.06
C LEU A 301 20.82 -36.58 26.64
N LEU A 302 21.29 -37.42 27.57
CA LEU A 302 21.57 -38.83 27.31
C LEU A 302 20.31 -39.62 26.92
N ARG A 303 19.16 -39.33 27.56
CA ARG A 303 17.87 -39.99 27.23
C ARG A 303 17.34 -39.58 25.86
N VAL A 304 17.49 -38.32 25.48
CA VAL A 304 17.10 -37.85 24.14
C VAL A 304 17.95 -38.54 23.07
N HIS A 305 19.25 -38.69 23.30
CA HIS A 305 20.13 -39.45 22.40
C HIS A 305 19.74 -40.94 22.31
N GLN A 306 19.40 -41.59 23.42
CA GLN A 306 18.93 -42.99 23.41
C GLN A 306 17.61 -43.20 22.66
N VAL A 307 16.68 -42.24 22.72
CA VAL A 307 15.39 -42.30 21.98
C VAL A 307 15.62 -42.13 20.47
N CYS A 308 16.58 -41.30 20.07
CA CYS A 308 16.95 -41.14 18.67
C CYS A 308 17.63 -42.39 18.09
N ASP A 309 18.45 -43.09 18.88
CA ASP A 309 19.12 -44.33 18.44
C ASP A 309 18.15 -45.52 18.33
N LEU A 310 17.13 -45.60 19.20
CA LEU A 310 16.04 -46.59 19.09
C LEU A 310 15.18 -46.39 17.83
N HIS A 311 14.95 -45.14 17.40
CA HIS A 311 14.25 -44.86 16.14
C HIS A 311 15.10 -45.19 14.91
N ARG A 312 16.43 -45.18 15.03
CA ARG A 312 17.35 -45.55 13.94
C ARG A 312 17.46 -47.07 13.76
N ALA A 313 17.36 -47.84 14.85
CA ALA A 313 17.43 -49.31 14.82
C ALA A 313 16.11 -49.99 14.39
N GLY A 314 14.97 -49.28 14.40
CA GLY A 314 13.65 -49.83 14.04
C GLY A 314 13.28 -49.80 12.55
N ARG A 315 14.15 -49.29 11.65
CA ARG A 315 13.82 -49.11 10.22
C ARG A 315 14.09 -50.33 9.32
N GLU A 316 14.47 -51.48 9.86
CA GLU A 316 14.58 -52.74 9.11
C GLU A 316 13.57 -53.77 9.60
N ARG A 317 12.32 -53.68 9.11
CA ARG A 317 11.35 -54.77 8.86
C ARG A 317 9.95 -54.17 8.66
N ARG A 318 9.48 -54.12 7.41
CA ARG A 318 8.05 -53.97 7.08
C ARG A 318 7.45 -55.34 6.81
N PRO A 319 6.33 -55.73 7.44
CA PRO A 319 5.35 -56.64 6.87
C PRO A 319 4.27 -55.85 6.11
N SER A 320 3.65 -56.56 5.16
CA SER A 320 2.67 -56.12 4.18
C SER A 320 1.29 -55.75 4.74
N CYS A 321 0.66 -54.78 4.06
CA CYS A 321 -0.77 -54.55 3.80
C CYS A 321 -1.83 -55.17 4.73
N SER A 322 -2.68 -54.31 5.30
CA SER A 322 -4.11 -54.60 5.54
C SER A 322 -4.96 -53.33 5.51
N GLU A 323 -6.19 -53.51 5.03
CA GLU A 323 -7.25 -52.56 4.64
C GLU A 323 -7.60 -51.43 5.64
N PRO A 324 -8.13 -50.29 5.14
CA PRO A 324 -8.75 -49.27 5.98
C PRO A 324 -10.19 -49.64 6.36
N LEU A 325 -10.50 -49.49 7.65
CA LEU A 325 -11.84 -49.64 8.22
C LEU A 325 -12.76 -48.45 7.88
N PRO A 326 -14.09 -48.66 7.81
CA PRO A 326 -15.04 -47.63 7.41
C PRO A 326 -15.31 -46.61 8.53
N LEU A 327 -15.49 -45.35 8.13
CA LEU A 327 -15.82 -44.24 9.02
C LEU A 327 -17.27 -44.33 9.55
N PRO A 328 -17.53 -43.89 10.80
CA PRO A 328 -18.87 -43.87 11.37
C PRO A 328 -19.75 -42.74 10.82
N PRO A 329 -21.09 -42.90 10.85
CA PRO A 329 -22.03 -41.96 10.26
C PRO A 329 -22.20 -40.68 11.09
N ILE A 330 -22.34 -39.56 10.38
CA ILE A 330 -22.54 -38.21 10.91
C ILE A 330 -24.01 -38.04 11.35
N PRO A 331 -24.29 -37.54 12.57
CA PRO A 331 -25.65 -37.29 13.03
C PRO A 331 -26.23 -35.99 12.44
N ILE A 332 -27.43 -36.09 11.90
CA ILE A 332 -28.23 -34.98 11.35
C ILE A 332 -28.95 -34.28 12.50
N SER A 333 -28.80 -32.95 12.59
CA SER A 333 -29.51 -32.11 13.56
C SER A 333 -30.88 -31.65 13.02
N PRO A 334 -31.92 -31.52 13.87
CA PRO A 334 -33.26 -31.11 13.44
C PRO A 334 -33.40 -29.58 13.27
N PRO A 335 -34.38 -29.12 12.45
CA PRO A 335 -34.55 -27.71 12.12
C PRO A 335 -35.24 -26.91 13.23
N SER A 336 -34.73 -25.72 13.48
CA SER A 336 -35.27 -24.72 14.41
C SER A 336 -36.50 -23.99 13.83
N SER A 337 -37.51 -23.80 14.68
CA SER A 337 -38.79 -23.14 14.38
C SER A 337 -38.66 -21.60 14.27
N PRO A 338 -39.58 -20.91 13.55
CA PRO A 338 -39.49 -19.47 13.32
C PRO A 338 -40.07 -18.66 14.48
N SER A 339 -39.33 -17.61 14.88
CA SER A 339 -39.72 -16.59 15.84
C SER A 339 -40.55 -15.50 15.15
N ILE A 340 -41.74 -15.23 15.69
CA ILE A 340 -42.65 -14.14 15.30
C ILE A 340 -42.26 -12.89 16.08
N SER A 341 -42.07 -11.76 15.39
CA SER A 341 -41.91 -10.43 15.98
C SER A 341 -43.13 -9.55 15.67
N PRO A 342 -43.58 -8.70 16.63
CA PRO A 342 -44.70 -7.78 16.43
C PRO A 342 -44.24 -6.40 15.89
N PRO A 343 -45.16 -5.59 15.33
CA PRO A 343 -44.83 -4.35 14.63
C PRO A 343 -44.73 -3.15 15.60
N PRO A 344 -43.98 -2.08 15.26
CA PRO A 344 -44.00 -0.85 16.03
C PRO A 344 -45.14 0.07 15.59
N SER A 345 -45.77 0.65 16.60
CA SER A 345 -46.82 1.65 16.56
C SER A 345 -46.30 3.05 16.24
N ILE A 346 -47.16 3.75 15.51
CA ILE A 346 -47.09 5.16 15.11
C ILE A 346 -47.16 6.06 16.35
N ASN A 347 -46.32 7.11 16.41
CA ASN A 347 -46.68 8.36 17.08
C ASN A 347 -46.03 9.57 16.40
N SER A 348 -46.92 10.46 15.97
CA SER A 348 -46.74 11.83 15.50
C SER A 348 -46.19 12.77 16.58
N LEU A 349 -45.43 13.81 16.20
CA LEU A 349 -45.68 15.22 16.59
C LEU A 349 -44.68 16.21 15.94
N SER A 350 -45.26 17.16 15.19
CA SER A 350 -44.92 18.58 14.91
C SER A 350 -43.57 19.03 14.31
N PRO A 351 -43.59 20.01 13.38
CA PRO A 351 -42.41 20.58 12.73
C PRO A 351 -41.91 21.86 13.41
N PHE A 352 -40.58 22.01 13.51
CA PHE A 352 -39.94 23.30 13.75
C PHE A 352 -39.67 23.98 12.41
N ALA A 353 -40.28 25.15 12.20
CA ALA A 353 -40.01 26.04 11.10
C ALA A 353 -38.69 26.78 11.33
N LEU A 354 -37.79 26.76 10.33
CA LEU A 354 -36.63 27.65 10.25
C LEU A 354 -36.90 28.79 9.25
N PRO A 355 -36.25 29.95 9.42
CA PRO A 355 -36.51 31.13 8.60
C PRO A 355 -35.94 30.98 7.19
N ARG A 356 -36.72 31.42 6.20
CA ARG A 356 -36.27 31.76 4.85
C ARG A 356 -35.18 32.84 4.95
N MET A 357 -33.98 32.55 4.43
CA MET A 357 -33.06 33.60 4.01
C MET A 357 -33.39 33.93 2.55
N GLU A 358 -33.48 35.23 2.27
CA GLU A 358 -33.80 35.78 0.96
C GLU A 358 -32.54 35.73 0.10
N ASP A 359 -32.68 35.15 -1.11
CA ASP A 359 -31.62 35.06 -2.11
C ASP A 359 -31.38 36.45 -2.72
N GLU A 360 -30.16 36.97 -2.58
CA GLU A 360 -29.65 38.05 -3.42
C GLU A 360 -29.32 37.48 -4.80
N VAL A 361 -30.13 37.86 -5.79
CA VAL A 361 -29.93 37.57 -7.21
C VAL A 361 -28.80 38.46 -7.74
N ILE A 362 -27.61 37.89 -7.92
CA ILE A 362 -26.54 38.51 -8.72
C ILE A 362 -26.75 38.07 -10.18
N VAL A 363 -27.12 39.03 -11.02
CA VAL A 363 -27.16 38.88 -12.48
C VAL A 363 -25.72 38.95 -12.98
N LEU A 364 -25.17 37.81 -13.40
CA LEU A 364 -23.94 37.76 -14.20
C LEU A 364 -24.35 37.63 -15.67
N GLY A 365 -23.78 38.52 -16.47
CA GLY A 365 -24.07 38.68 -17.88
C GLY A 365 -23.56 37.51 -18.72
N ASP A 366 -24.32 37.26 -19.79
CA ASP A 366 -24.06 36.27 -20.82
C ASP A 366 -22.68 36.51 -21.46
N THR A 367 -21.81 35.50 -21.40
CA THR A 367 -20.65 35.36 -22.28
C THR A 367 -20.94 34.19 -23.21
N ASP A 368 -20.89 34.47 -24.51
CA ASP A 368 -21.08 33.51 -25.58
C ASP A 368 -20.01 32.41 -25.51
N ASP A 369 -20.40 31.21 -25.09
CA ASP A 369 -19.58 30.00 -25.17
C ASP A 369 -19.72 29.41 -26.59
N GLU A 370 -18.61 29.41 -27.33
CA GLU A 370 -18.48 28.75 -28.63
C GLU A 370 -18.57 27.23 -28.42
N GLU A 371 -19.56 26.61 -29.06
CA GLU A 371 -19.72 25.15 -29.13
C GLU A 371 -18.58 24.56 -29.99
N GLU A 372 -17.56 23.97 -29.35
CA GLU A 372 -16.64 23.06 -30.01
C GLU A 372 -17.33 21.70 -30.20
N GLU A 373 -17.68 21.38 -31.45
CA GLU A 373 -18.15 20.07 -31.88
C GLU A 373 -17.00 19.05 -31.73
N GLU A 374 -17.05 18.21 -30.68
CA GLU A 374 -16.19 17.03 -30.58
C GLU A 374 -16.70 15.94 -31.55
N GLU A 375 -15.93 15.67 -32.60
CA GLU A 375 -16.15 14.55 -33.52
C GLU A 375 -15.95 13.22 -32.77
N GLU A 376 -17.03 12.46 -32.58
CA GLU A 376 -16.97 11.08 -32.09
C GLU A 376 -16.41 10.16 -33.20
N GLU A 377 -15.13 9.79 -33.10
CA GLU A 377 -14.55 8.72 -33.92
C GLU A 377 -15.12 7.35 -33.50
N GLU A 378 -15.91 6.76 -34.38
CA GLU A 378 -16.45 5.41 -34.32
C GLU A 378 -15.32 4.36 -34.44
N VAL A 379 -14.78 3.92 -33.30
CA VAL A 379 -13.80 2.83 -33.25
C VAL A 379 -14.53 1.51 -33.53
N THR A 380 -14.32 0.95 -34.71
CA THR A 380 -14.76 -0.39 -35.10
C THR A 380 -14.11 -1.45 -34.23
N GLU A 381 -14.92 -2.21 -33.48
CA GLU A 381 -14.51 -3.41 -32.76
C GLU A 381 -14.11 -4.50 -33.77
N GLU A 382 -12.80 -4.72 -33.94
CA GLU A 382 -12.31 -5.94 -34.59
C GLU A 382 -12.36 -7.11 -33.59
N GLU A 383 -13.01 -8.19 -34.03
CA GLU A 383 -13.20 -9.44 -33.33
C GLU A 383 -11.86 -10.05 -32.92
N ALA A 384 -11.56 -10.07 -31.62
CA ALA A 384 -10.47 -10.86 -31.07
C ALA A 384 -10.90 -12.33 -31.03
N GLU A 385 -10.31 -13.15 -31.90
CA GLU A 385 -10.44 -14.61 -31.88
C GLU A 385 -9.88 -15.14 -30.54
N GLU A 386 -10.75 -15.76 -29.74
CA GLU A 386 -10.36 -16.50 -28.53
C GLU A 386 -9.69 -17.82 -28.97
N GLU A 387 -8.37 -17.90 -28.89
CA GLU A 387 -7.64 -19.17 -28.94
C GLU A 387 -7.81 -19.91 -27.60
N ASP A 388 -8.58 -21.00 -27.62
CA ASP A 388 -8.73 -21.96 -26.54
C ASP A 388 -7.39 -22.62 -26.18
N PHE A 389 -6.72 -22.13 -25.15
CA PHE A 389 -5.52 -22.76 -24.59
C PHE A 389 -5.91 -23.91 -23.63
N ASP A 390 -5.93 -25.13 -24.15
CA ASP A 390 -6.21 -26.36 -23.41
C ASP A 390 -5.07 -26.71 -22.43
N CYS A 391 -5.16 -26.20 -21.20
CA CYS A 391 -4.22 -26.49 -20.12
C CYS A 391 -4.57 -27.80 -19.40
N SER A 392 -4.27 -28.93 -20.04
CA SER A 392 -4.21 -30.22 -19.36
C SER A 392 -2.99 -30.28 -18.43
N MET A 393 -3.20 -30.00 -17.14
CA MET A 393 -2.16 -30.17 -16.12
C MET A 393 -1.86 -31.66 -15.88
N PRO A 394 -0.60 -32.11 -15.96
CA PRO A 394 -0.22 -33.42 -15.45
C PRO A 394 -0.19 -33.40 -13.93
N SER A 395 -0.95 -34.32 -13.33
CA SER A 395 -0.99 -34.57 -11.89
C SER A 395 0.36 -35.11 -11.38
N THR A 396 1.14 -34.28 -10.68
CA THR A 396 2.32 -34.74 -9.94
C THR A 396 1.92 -35.19 -8.54
N SER A 397 1.47 -36.43 -8.47
CA SER A 397 1.49 -37.25 -7.26
C SER A 397 2.85 -37.96 -7.20
N SER A 398 3.72 -37.60 -6.25
CA SER A 398 4.63 -38.49 -5.52
C SER A 398 5.73 -37.70 -4.82
N TYR A 399 6.27 -38.28 -3.74
CA TYR A 399 7.38 -37.82 -2.89
C TYR A 399 7.03 -37.04 -1.62
N TYR A 400 6.48 -37.78 -0.64
CA TYR A 400 7.02 -37.73 0.71
C TYR A 400 7.51 -39.13 1.09
N GLY A 401 8.79 -39.22 1.49
CA GLY A 401 9.46 -40.41 2.01
C GLY A 401 10.44 -40.00 3.10
#